data_AF-Q5VKQ2-F1
#
_entry.id   AF-Q5VKQ2-F1
#
_cell.length_a   1.000
_cell.length_b   1.000
_cell.length_c   1.000
_cell.angle_alpha   90.00
_cell.angle_beta   90.00
_cell.angle_gamma   90.00
#
_symmetry.space_group_name_H-M   'P 1'
#
loop_
_entity.id
_entity.type
_entity.pdbx_description
1 polymer ?
#
loop_
_entity_poly.entity_id
_entity_poly.type
_entity_poly.pdbx_seq_one_letter_code
_entity_poly.pdbx_strand_id
1 'polypeptide(L)'
;MAVHSVPTGLLVTVGYAIGSIGAWTAICIWVAATLIGLLQNMLFAEIASMLPGSSGGITRYAAEGWKRYFAPLSAVAAFGYWIGWSFSIAVNAAAIGELVHSQWFPQVTDGFRLLSHEIGLSELIALSAIAGGWALNYFGVKI
;
A
#
# COMPACT_ATOMS: atom_id res chain seq x y z
N MET A 1 -0.57 -2.54 -11.66
CA MET A 1 -1.40 -3.34 -10.71
C MET A 1 -0.92 -2.98 -9.31
N ALA A 2 -1.68 -2.16 -8.58
CA ALA A 2 -1.29 -1.67 -7.26
C ALA A 2 -1.54 -2.76 -6.21
N VAL A 3 -0.61 -2.94 -5.28
CA VAL A 3 -0.79 -3.83 -4.13
C VAL A 3 -1.68 -3.10 -3.14
N HIS A 4 -2.98 -3.43 -3.15
CA HIS A 4 -3.96 -2.89 -2.23
C HIS A 4 -3.88 -3.61 -0.89
N SER A 5 -4.16 -2.90 0.19
CA SER A 5 -4.35 -3.52 1.51
C SER A 5 -5.50 -4.53 1.44
N VAL A 6 -5.46 -5.59 2.27
CA VAL A 6 -6.45 -6.69 2.25
C VAL A 6 -7.91 -6.18 2.19
N PRO A 7 -8.33 -5.17 2.98
CA PRO A 7 -9.71 -4.66 2.91
C PRO A 7 -10.03 -3.97 1.58
N THR A 8 -9.15 -3.10 1.08
CA THR A 8 -9.36 -2.36 -0.17
C THR A 8 -9.34 -3.28 -1.38
N GLY A 9 -8.40 -4.24 -1.39
CA GLY A 9 -8.32 -5.27 -2.42
C GLY A 9 -9.62 -6.05 -2.52
N LEU A 10 -10.09 -6.61 -1.39
CA LEU A 10 -11.30 -7.43 -1.33
C LEU A 10 -12.58 -6.67 -1.63
N LEU A 11 -12.80 -5.51 -1.00
CA LEU A 11 -14.10 -4.83 -1.04
C LEU A 11 -14.27 -3.94 -2.27
N VAL A 12 -13.18 -3.35 -2.76
CA VAL A 12 -13.24 -2.36 -3.85
C VAL A 12 -12.89 -2.99 -5.19
N THR A 13 -11.87 -3.84 -5.24
CA THR A 13 -11.27 -4.25 -6.52
C THR A 13 -11.66 -5.64 -7.00
N VAL A 14 -12.11 -6.55 -6.12
CA VAL A 14 -12.44 -7.94 -6.49
C VAL A 14 -13.57 -8.02 -7.51
N GLY A 15 -14.69 -7.34 -7.26
CA GLY A 15 -15.85 -7.39 -8.16
C GLY A 15 -15.51 -6.86 -9.54
N TYR A 16 -14.79 -5.73 -9.60
CA TYR A 16 -14.31 -5.14 -10.84
C TYR A 16 -13.29 -6.03 -11.57
N ALA A 17 -12.32 -6.61 -10.83
CA ALA A 17 -11.32 -7.50 -11.42
C ALA A 17 -11.97 -8.75 -12.02
N ILE A 18 -12.85 -9.42 -11.28
CA ILE A 18 -13.56 -10.60 -11.78
C ILE A 18 -14.43 -10.25 -13.00
N GLY A 19 -15.10 -9.10 -12.98
CA GLY A 19 -15.93 -8.63 -14.09
C GLY A 19 -15.13 -8.27 -15.36
N SER A 20 -13.88 -7.82 -15.22
CA SER A 20 -13.05 -7.38 -16.35
C SER A 20 -12.19 -8.48 -16.96
N ILE A 21 -11.56 -9.33 -16.15
CA ILE A 21 -10.63 -10.38 -16.62
C ILE A 21 -11.17 -11.80 -16.48
N GLY A 22 -12.35 -11.97 -15.88
CA GLY A 22 -12.98 -13.26 -15.64
C GLY A 22 -12.49 -13.95 -14.36
N ALA A 23 -13.35 -14.77 -13.76
CA ALA A 23 -13.10 -15.42 -12.48
C ALA A 23 -11.86 -16.34 -12.51
N TRP A 24 -11.72 -17.17 -13.55
CA TRP A 24 -10.59 -18.09 -13.67
C TRP A 24 -9.24 -17.39 -13.81
N THR A 25 -9.18 -16.33 -14.62
CA THR A 25 -7.96 -15.52 -14.77
C THR A 25 -7.60 -14.83 -13.46
N ALA A 26 -8.58 -14.26 -12.75
CA ALA A 26 -8.36 -13.62 -11.46
C ALA A 26 -7.82 -14.61 -10.41
N ILE A 27 -8.37 -15.83 -10.35
CA ILE A 27 -7.88 -16.90 -9.47
C ILE A 27 -6.43 -17.24 -9.79
N CYS A 28 -6.08 -17.46 -11.07
CA CYS A 28 -4.71 -17.78 -11.47
C CYS A 28 -3.72 -16.70 -11.03
N ILE A 29 -4.08 -15.42 -11.23
CA ILE A 29 -3.22 -14.29 -10.85
C ILE A 29 -3.04 -14.24 -9.33
N TRP A 30 -4.11 -14.41 -8.55
CA TRP A 30 -4.02 -14.38 -7.10
C TRP A 30 -3.25 -15.57 -6.52
N VAL A 31 -3.43 -16.77 -7.07
CA VAL A 31 -2.63 -17.93 -6.67
C VAL A 31 -1.15 -17.67 -6.94
N ALA A 32 -0.81 -17.21 -8.15
CA ALA A 32 0.57 -16.87 -8.49
C ALA A 32 1.14 -15.78 -7.56
N ALA A 33 0.39 -14.71 -7.29
CA ALA A 33 0.80 -13.64 -6.39
C ALA A 33 0.99 -14.13 -4.95
N THR A 34 0.09 -15.00 -4.47
CA THR A 34 0.17 -15.59 -3.12
C THR A 34 1.38 -16.50 -2.99
N LEU A 35 1.71 -17.29 -4.02
CA LEU A 35 2.91 -18.12 -4.04
C LEU A 35 4.18 -17.27 -3.98
N ILE A 36 4.25 -16.17 -4.74
CA ILE A 36 5.37 -15.23 -4.67
C ILE A 36 5.48 -14.63 -3.26
N GLY A 37 4.35 -14.20 -2.68
CA GLY A 37 4.32 -13.67 -1.32
C GLY A 37 4.74 -14.70 -0.26
N LEU A 38 4.34 -15.96 -0.43
CA LEU A 38 4.75 -17.06 0.43
C LEU A 38 6.26 -17.28 0.38
N LEU A 39 6.84 -17.35 -0.83
CA LEU A 39 8.28 -17.51 -1.01
C LEU A 39 9.05 -16.34 -0.40
N GLN A 40 8.55 -15.11 -0.58
CA GLN A 40 9.12 -13.92 0.04
C GLN A 40 9.06 -13.98 1.57
N ASN A 41 7.94 -14.44 2.14
CA ASN A 41 7.79 -14.61 3.59
C ASN A 41 8.72 -15.69 4.15
N MET A 42 8.92 -16.80 3.43
CA MET A 42 9.87 -17.84 3.84
C MET A 42 11.30 -17.30 3.91
N LEU A 43 11.72 -16.53 2.89
CA LEU A 43 13.03 -15.89 2.88
C LEU A 43 13.20 -14.92 4.07
N PHE A 44 12.17 -14.13 4.38
CA PHE A 44 12.21 -13.24 5.54
C PHE A 44 12.25 -13.99 6.86
N ALA A 45 11.52 -15.12 6.99
CA ALA A 45 11.55 -15.95 8.19
C ALA A 45 12.95 -16.56 8.42
N GLU A 46 13.62 -17.01 7.37
CA GLU A 46 14.98 -17.53 7.44
C GLU A 46 15.95 -16.45 7.93
N ILE A 47 15.94 -15.26 7.32
CA ILE A 47 16.83 -14.16 7.73
C ILE A 47 16.53 -13.70 9.16
N ALA A 48 15.27 -13.65 9.56
CA ALA A 48 14.87 -13.31 10.93
C ALA A 48 15.39 -14.35 11.95
N SER A 49 15.39 -15.64 11.58
CA SER A 49 15.94 -16.72 12.43
C SER A 49 17.48 -16.67 12.56
N MET A 50 18.18 -16.16 11.55
CA MET A 50 19.64 -15.98 11.58
C MET A 50 20.06 -14.78 12.45
N LEU A 51 19.16 -13.80 12.64
CA LEU A 51 19.41 -12.55 13.36
C LEU A 51 18.42 -12.36 14.55
N PRO A 52 18.34 -13.31 15.50
CA PRO A 52 17.29 -13.34 16.53
C PRO A 52 17.33 -12.15 17.51
N GLY A 53 18.46 -11.44 17.62
CA GLY A 53 18.63 -10.27 18.49
C GLY A 53 18.39 -8.91 17.81
N SER A 54 18.01 -8.87 16.53
CA SER A 54 17.89 -7.63 15.77
C SER A 54 16.44 -7.30 15.43
N SER A 55 15.82 -6.37 16.16
CA SER A 55 14.44 -5.91 15.91
C SER A 55 14.29 -4.89 14.78
N GLY A 56 15.32 -4.65 13.96
CA GLY A 56 15.37 -3.52 13.03
C GLY A 56 14.56 -3.66 11.73
N GLY A 57 13.68 -4.66 11.65
CA GLY A 57 12.79 -4.88 10.50
C GLY A 57 13.50 -5.17 9.17
N ILE A 58 12.72 -5.12 8.09
CA ILE A 58 13.14 -5.49 6.71
C ILE A 58 14.37 -4.69 6.26
N THR A 59 14.48 -3.42 6.65
CA THR A 59 15.63 -2.55 6.34
C THR A 59 16.93 -3.06 6.96
N ARG A 60 16.91 -3.53 8.21
CA ARG A 60 18.11 -4.07 8.89
C ARG A 60 18.51 -5.42 8.33
N TYR A 61 17.54 -6.27 7.98
CA TYR A 61 17.80 -7.53 7.29
C TYR A 61 18.43 -7.32 5.92
N ALA A 62 17.95 -6.33 5.15
CA ALA A 62 18.58 -5.94 3.88
C ALA A 62 20.00 -5.39 4.09
N ALA A 63 20.24 -4.62 5.14
CA ALA A 63 21.57 -4.12 5.46
C ALA A 63 22.57 -5.24 5.74
N GLU A 64 22.23 -6.22 6.58
CA GLU A 64 23.13 -7.34 6.89
C GLU A 64 23.36 -8.26 5.67
N GLY A 65 22.33 -8.50 4.85
CA GLY A 65 22.47 -9.33 3.64
C GLY A 65 23.40 -8.70 2.59
N TRP A 66 23.38 -7.38 2.43
CA TRP A 66 24.14 -6.67 1.40
C TRP A 66 25.47 -6.06 1.88
N LYS A 67 25.73 -6.03 3.19
CA LYS A 67 26.94 -5.43 3.80
C LYS A 67 28.24 -5.96 3.21
N ARG A 68 28.29 -7.26 2.88
CA ARG A 68 29.49 -7.94 2.35
C ARG A 68 29.68 -7.74 0.84
N TYR A 69 28.63 -7.32 0.12
CA TYR A 69 28.65 -7.19 -1.34
C TYR A 69 28.64 -5.72 -1.77
N PHE A 70 27.66 -4.95 -1.32
CA PHE A 70 27.52 -3.54 -1.68
C PHE A 70 26.64 -2.79 -0.67
N ALA A 71 27.27 -2.08 0.27
CA ALA A 71 26.57 -1.35 1.32
C ALA A 71 25.48 -0.38 0.83
N PRO A 72 25.64 0.38 -0.28
CA PRO A 72 24.59 1.28 -0.76
C PRO A 72 23.30 0.56 -1.21
N LEU A 73 23.36 -0.72 -1.57
CA LEU A 73 22.15 -1.44 -2.00
C LEU A 73 21.14 -1.60 -0.87
N SER A 74 21.63 -1.65 0.38
CA SER A 74 20.76 -1.69 1.56
C SER A 74 19.94 -0.40 1.71
N ALA A 75 20.54 0.76 1.41
CA ALA A 75 19.85 2.04 1.45
C ALA A 75 18.80 2.13 0.33
N VAL A 76 19.12 1.64 -0.87
CA VAL A 76 18.18 1.56 -1.98
C VAL A 76 17.00 0.63 -1.65
N ALA A 77 17.27 -0.54 -1.07
CA ALA A 77 16.23 -1.48 -0.66
C ALA A 77 15.33 -0.89 0.44
N ALA A 78 15.92 -0.20 1.42
CA ALA A 78 15.18 0.50 2.47
C ALA A 78 14.29 1.60 1.87
N PHE A 79 14.85 2.42 0.99
CA PHE A 79 14.12 3.49 0.33
C PHE A 79 12.98 2.94 -0.52
N GLY A 80 13.22 1.90 -1.30
CA GLY A 80 12.19 1.23 -2.11
C GLY A 80 11.04 0.68 -1.27
N TYR A 81 11.34 0.09 -0.11
CA TYR A 81 10.33 -0.37 0.85
C TYR A 81 9.45 0.77 1.34
N TRP A 82 10.07 1.87 1.81
CA TRP A 82 9.32 3.03 2.34
C TRP A 82 8.54 3.78 1.26
N ILE A 83 9.06 3.88 0.03
CA ILE A 83 8.31 4.42 -1.10
C ILE A 83 7.10 3.54 -1.41
N GLY A 84 7.28 2.22 -1.49
CA GLY A 84 6.20 1.30 -1.76
C GLY A 84 5.08 1.42 -0.73
N TRP A 85 5.45 1.52 0.55
CA TRP A 85 4.51 1.76 1.63
C TRP A 85 3.76 3.10 1.47
N SER A 86 4.48 4.18 1.17
CA SER A 86 3.90 5.51 0.99
C SER A 86 2.90 5.55 -0.17
N PHE A 87 3.22 4.91 -1.29
CA PHE A 87 2.31 4.80 -2.43
C PHE A 87 1.06 3.99 -2.09
N SER A 88 1.20 2.93 -1.28
CA SER A 88 0.05 2.15 -0.81
C SER A 88 -0.91 3.02 -0.01
N ILE A 89 -0.43 3.86 0.93
CA ILE A 89 -1.28 4.78 1.69
C ILE A 89 -2.07 5.71 0.76
N ALA A 90 -1.40 6.30 -0.25
CA ALA A 90 -2.04 7.17 -1.22
C ALA A 90 -3.16 6.47 -2.00
N VAL A 91 -2.91 5.24 -2.48
CA VAL A 91 -3.90 4.45 -3.21
C VAL A 91 -5.10 4.09 -2.34
N ASN A 92 -4.87 3.69 -1.08
CA ASN A 92 -5.98 3.38 -0.16
C ASN A 92 -6.79 4.64 0.18
N ALA A 93 -6.14 5.78 0.37
CA ALA A 93 -6.82 7.05 0.64
C ALA A 93 -7.66 7.53 -0.56
N ALA A 94 -7.14 7.37 -1.78
CA ALA A 94 -7.90 7.66 -3.00
C ALA A 94 -9.16 6.80 -3.09
N ALA A 95 -9.05 5.49 -2.82
CA ALA A 95 -10.22 4.60 -2.77
C ALA A 95 -11.24 5.03 -1.71
N ILE A 96 -10.79 5.46 -0.52
CA ILE A 96 -11.69 6.02 0.51
C ILE A 96 -12.39 7.27 -0.01
N GLY A 97 -11.66 8.20 -0.62
CA GLY A 97 -12.22 9.43 -1.18
C GLY A 97 -13.30 9.17 -2.21
N GLU A 98 -13.04 8.26 -3.15
CA GLU A 98 -13.98 7.88 -4.21
C GLU A 98 -15.24 7.19 -3.65
N LEU A 99 -15.08 6.26 -2.70
CA LEU A 99 -16.20 5.61 -2.04
C LEU A 99 -17.06 6.60 -1.26
N VAL A 100 -16.43 7.49 -0.48
CA VAL A 100 -17.16 8.47 0.34
C VAL A 100 -17.93 9.44 -0.55
N HIS A 101 -17.28 9.94 -1.59
CA HIS A 101 -17.91 10.84 -2.56
C HIS A 101 -19.09 10.15 -3.25
N SER A 102 -18.90 8.94 -3.75
CA SER A 102 -19.93 8.19 -4.49
C SER A 102 -21.14 7.81 -3.61
N GLN A 103 -20.93 7.48 -2.34
CA GLN A 103 -22.01 7.02 -1.45
C GLN A 103 -22.78 8.18 -0.82
N TRP A 104 -22.11 9.26 -0.42
CA TRP A 104 -22.74 10.33 0.35
C TRP A 104 -22.93 11.64 -0.40
N PHE A 105 -22.10 11.93 -1.41
CA PHE A 105 -22.10 13.20 -2.12
C PHE A 105 -22.10 13.06 -3.66
N PRO A 106 -22.90 12.17 -4.26
CA PRO A 106 -22.83 11.89 -5.71
C PRO A 106 -23.21 13.09 -6.58
N GLN A 107 -23.94 14.07 -6.01
CA GLN A 107 -24.40 15.27 -6.69
C GLN A 107 -23.31 16.35 -6.81
N VAL A 108 -22.23 16.26 -6.02
CA VAL A 108 -21.19 17.29 -5.95
C VAL A 108 -20.09 16.94 -6.93
N THR A 109 -20.17 17.45 -8.15
CA THR A 109 -19.14 17.27 -9.19
C THR A 109 -18.22 18.47 -9.35
N ASP A 110 -18.52 19.56 -8.66
CA ASP A 110 -17.74 20.79 -8.77
C ASP A 110 -16.37 20.62 -8.12
N GLY A 111 -15.33 20.86 -8.92
CA GLY A 111 -13.94 20.85 -8.50
C GLY A 111 -13.23 22.12 -8.94
N PHE A 112 -12.06 22.38 -8.36
CA PHE A 112 -11.19 23.44 -8.83
C PHE A 112 -10.02 22.84 -9.61
N ARG A 113 -9.68 23.46 -10.74
CA ARG A 113 -8.60 22.99 -11.59
C ARG A 113 -7.27 23.51 -11.08
N LEU A 114 -6.39 22.59 -10.68
CA LEU A 114 -4.99 22.90 -10.38
C LEU A 114 -4.12 22.40 -11.54
N LEU A 115 -3.51 23.33 -12.27
CA LEU A 115 -2.72 23.05 -13.47
C LEU A 115 -3.55 22.30 -14.55
N SER A 116 -3.24 21.02 -14.76
CA SER A 116 -3.90 20.11 -15.71
C SER A 116 -4.79 19.07 -15.04
N HIS A 117 -4.96 19.13 -13.72
CA HIS A 117 -5.73 18.15 -12.95
C HIS A 117 -6.89 18.85 -12.22
N GLU A 118 -8.09 18.28 -12.32
CA GLU A 118 -9.23 18.76 -11.56
C GLU A 118 -9.19 18.13 -10.18
N ILE A 119 -9.12 18.97 -9.15
CA ILE A 119 -9.19 18.54 -7.76
C ILE A 119 -10.67 18.65 -7.35
N GLY A 120 -11.31 17.49 -7.21
CA GLY A 120 -12.68 17.37 -6.78
C GLY A 120 -12.79 17.07 -5.28
N LEU A 121 -14.02 16.77 -4.87
CA LEU A 121 -14.33 16.42 -3.49
C LEU A 121 -13.65 15.10 -3.07
N SER A 122 -13.54 14.14 -3.98
CA SER A 122 -12.85 12.85 -3.76
C SER A 122 -11.40 13.02 -3.34
N GLU A 123 -10.64 13.88 -4.03
CA GLU A 123 -9.23 14.15 -3.72
C GLU A 123 -9.08 14.85 -2.37
N LEU A 124 -9.97 15.80 -2.05
CA LEU A 124 -9.96 16.50 -0.76
C LEU A 124 -10.25 15.55 0.40
N ILE A 125 -11.21 14.64 0.23
CA ILE A 125 -11.51 13.60 1.23
C ILE A 125 -10.29 12.68 1.40
N ALA A 126 -9.68 12.22 0.30
CA ALA A 126 -8.49 11.39 0.34
C ALA A 126 -7.33 12.07 1.10
N LEU A 127 -7.04 13.35 0.81
CA LEU A 127 -6.03 14.14 1.51
C LEU A 127 -6.36 14.29 3.00
N SER A 128 -7.63 14.53 3.33
CA SER A 128 -8.07 14.63 4.73
C SER A 128 -7.91 13.31 5.48
N ALA A 129 -8.14 12.16 4.82
CA ALA A 129 -7.96 10.85 5.42
C ALA A 129 -6.48 10.55 5.71
N ILE A 130 -5.58 10.95 4.80
CA ILE A 130 -4.13 10.86 5.02
C ILE A 130 -3.72 11.75 6.19
N ALA A 131 -4.16 13.02 6.19
CA ALA A 131 -3.83 13.96 7.26
C ALA A 131 -4.38 13.51 8.62
N GLY A 132 -5.60 12.98 8.66
CA GLY A 132 -6.21 12.40 9.85
C GLY A 132 -5.46 11.17 10.35
N GLY A 133 -5.09 10.25 9.45
CA GLY A 133 -4.27 9.09 9.79
C GLY A 133 -2.90 9.50 10.34
N TRP A 134 -2.27 10.51 9.75
CA TRP A 134 -1.04 11.09 10.29
C TRP A 134 -1.25 11.70 11.67
N ALA A 135 -2.31 12.49 11.87
CA ALA A 135 -2.61 13.11 13.16
C ALA A 135 -2.85 12.08 14.25
N LEU A 136 -3.60 11.01 13.97
CA LEU A 136 -3.81 9.90 14.91
C LEU A 136 -2.49 9.19 15.28
N ASN A 137 -1.61 8.97 14.30
CA ASN A 137 -0.28 8.40 14.54
C ASN A 137 0.62 9.34 15.36
N TYR A 138 0.58 10.64 15.06
CA TYR A 138 1.46 11.64 15.68
C TYR A 138 1.04 11.99 17.11
N PHE A 139 -0.24 12.27 17.34
CA PHE A 139 -0.75 12.67 18.66
C PHE A 139 -0.92 11.49 19.61
N GLY A 140 -0.84 10.27 19.09
CA GLY A 140 -0.98 9.05 19.87
C GLY A 140 -2.42 8.83 20.29
N VAL A 141 -3.01 7.76 19.78
CA VAL A 141 -4.31 7.28 20.25
C VAL A 141 -4.12 6.77 21.68
N LYS A 142 -4.37 7.63 22.67
CA LYS A 142 -4.55 7.23 24.08
C LYS A 142 -5.96 6.67 24.23
N ILE A 143 -6.19 5.46 23.71
CA ILE A 143 -7.35 4.64 24.12
C ILE A 143 -6.90 3.76 25.26
#